data_AF-A0A6J4KME7-F1
#
_entry.id   AF-A0A6J4KME7-F1
#
_cell.length_a   1.000
_cell.length_b   1.000
_cell.length_c   1.000
_cell.angle_alpha   90.00
_cell.angle_beta   90.00
_cell.angle_gamma   90.00
#
_symmetry.space_group_name_H-M   'P 1'
#
loop_
_entity.id
_entity.type
_entity.pdbx_description
1 polymer ?
#
loop_
_entity_poly.entity_id
_entity_poly.type
_entity_poly.pdbx_seq_one_letter_code
_entity_poly.pdbx_strand_id
1 'polypeptide(L)'
;MVVAEARREKEYLRRRFTDTGLRRLGKFLRSWREARGWSVHELSEKTKQHEAQFYNLGGEPLPKVLGVSIAGISRIENGYYNKPAPDLLWLFLDVLEPVHPVEKRLVTLEDLLLIGTEFWNPNVEA
;
A
#
# COMPACT_ATOMS: atom_id res chain seq x y z
N MET A 1 -12.14 -16.60 -18.83
CA MET A 1 -11.91 -15.59 -17.77
C MET A 1 -10.78 -16.01 -16.82
N VAL A 2 -10.79 -17.23 -16.27
CA VAL A 2 -9.77 -17.78 -15.35
C VAL A 2 -8.31 -17.69 -15.86
N VAL A 3 -8.08 -17.83 -17.17
CA VAL A 3 -6.73 -17.80 -17.75
C VAL A 3 -6.08 -16.39 -17.68
N ALA A 4 -6.88 -15.32 -17.74
CA ALA A 4 -6.36 -13.96 -17.69
C ALA A 4 -5.94 -13.56 -16.27
N GLU A 5 -6.72 -13.96 -15.26
CA GLU A 5 -6.40 -13.73 -13.84
C GLU A 5 -5.14 -14.49 -13.42
N ALA A 6 -5.04 -15.79 -13.75
CA ALA A 6 -3.85 -16.58 -13.44
C ALA A 6 -2.57 -16.09 -14.16
N ARG A 7 -2.72 -15.45 -15.32
CA ARG A 7 -1.60 -14.85 -16.07
C ARG A 7 -1.14 -13.54 -15.43
N ARG A 8 -2.07 -12.69 -14.99
CA ARG A 8 -1.76 -11.48 -14.22
C ARG A 8 -1.07 -11.83 -12.90
N GLU A 9 -1.60 -12.81 -12.16
CA GLU A 9 -1.03 -13.28 -10.89
C GLU A 9 0.43 -13.75 -11.02
N LYS A 10 0.75 -14.52 -12.06
CA LYS A 10 2.14 -14.93 -12.37
C LYS A 10 3.05 -13.77 -12.77
N GLU A 11 2.51 -12.72 -13.36
CA GLU A 11 3.25 -11.52 -13.75
C GLU A 11 3.60 -10.65 -12.54
N TYR A 12 2.73 -10.61 -11.54
CA TYR A 12 3.00 -9.97 -10.24
C TYR A 12 4.11 -10.65 -9.45
N LEU A 13 4.18 -11.98 -9.48
CA LEU A 13 5.26 -12.74 -8.83
C LEU A 13 6.65 -12.46 -9.42
N ARG A 14 6.73 -11.83 -10.60
CA ARG A 14 7.98 -11.44 -11.29
C ARG A 14 8.37 -9.98 -11.09
N ARG A 15 7.65 -9.24 -10.25
CA ARG A 15 7.93 -7.85 -9.95
C ARG A 15 8.65 -7.73 -8.62
N ARG A 16 9.72 -6.94 -8.58
CA ARG A 16 10.45 -6.64 -7.33
C ARG A 16 10.32 -5.17 -7.01
N PHE A 17 10.13 -4.86 -5.72
CA PHE A 17 10.21 -3.48 -5.26
C PHE A 17 11.64 -2.97 -5.48
N THR A 18 11.76 -1.78 -6.05
CA THR A 18 13.04 -1.09 -6.22
C THR A 18 13.11 0.09 -5.26
N ASP A 19 14.30 0.51 -4.85
CA ASP A 19 14.46 1.68 -3.97
C ASP A 19 13.80 2.93 -4.57
N THR A 20 13.92 3.09 -5.90
CA THR A 20 13.27 4.18 -6.64
C THR A 20 11.74 4.03 -6.61
N GLY A 21 11.22 2.83 -6.84
CA GLY A 21 9.79 2.53 -6.76
C GLY A 21 9.21 2.77 -5.36
N LEU A 22 9.91 2.34 -4.31
CA LEU A 22 9.52 2.55 -2.91
C LEU A 22 9.48 4.04 -2.55
N ARG A 23 10.46 4.83 -3.00
CA ARG A 23 10.43 6.30 -2.83
C ARG A 23 9.28 6.96 -3.57
N ARG A 24 8.93 6.49 -4.77
CA ARG A 24 7.76 6.99 -5.52
C ARG A 24 6.46 6.65 -4.79
N LEU A 25 6.29 5.39 -4.39
CA LEU A 25 5.15 4.95 -3.59
C LEU A 25 4.97 5.80 -2.33
N GLY A 26 6.06 6.02 -1.58
CA GLY A 26 6.06 6.87 -0.39
C GLY A 26 5.60 8.31 -0.66
N LYS A 27 6.06 8.92 -1.77
CA LYS A 27 5.61 10.26 -2.19
C LYS A 27 4.12 10.31 -2.53
N PHE A 28 3.58 9.27 -3.19
CA PHE A 28 2.15 9.20 -3.48
C PHE A 28 1.31 9.08 -2.22
N LEU A 29 1.68 8.17 -1.31
CA LEU A 29 1.01 8.00 -0.01
C LEU A 29 1.01 9.31 0.78
N ARG A 30 2.16 9.99 0.84
CA ARG A 30 2.29 11.30 1.46
C ARG A 30 1.36 12.33 0.83
N SER A 31 1.34 12.41 -0.50
CA SER A 31 0.52 13.37 -1.23
C SER A 31 -0.97 13.14 -1.01
N TRP A 32 -1.42 11.88 -0.96
CA TRP A 32 -2.82 11.55 -0.66
C TRP A 32 -3.21 11.87 0.78
N ARG A 33 -2.32 11.61 1.74
CA ARG A 33 -2.53 12.02 3.13
C ARG A 33 -2.64 13.55 3.24
N GLU A 34 -1.73 14.28 2.62
CA GLU A 34 -1.72 15.75 2.63
C GLU A 34 -2.94 16.34 1.92
N ALA A 35 -3.42 15.71 0.84
CA ALA A 35 -4.66 16.11 0.17
C ALA A 35 -5.91 15.95 1.04
N ARG A 36 -5.91 15.01 2.00
CA ARG A 36 -6.95 14.87 3.04
C ARG A 36 -6.78 15.89 4.18
N GLY A 37 -5.69 16.66 4.20
CA GLY A 37 -5.35 17.59 5.28
C GLY A 37 -4.85 16.90 6.55
N TRP A 38 -4.47 15.61 6.47
CA TRP A 38 -4.09 14.82 7.65
C TRP A 38 -2.60 14.89 7.94
N SER A 39 -2.25 14.98 9.21
CA SER A 39 -0.91 14.71 9.73
C SER A 39 -0.59 13.21 9.73
N VAL A 40 0.69 12.86 9.86
CA VAL A 40 1.12 11.45 10.03
C VAL A 40 0.48 10.82 11.27
N HIS A 41 0.28 11.61 12.33
CA HIS A 41 -0.40 11.15 13.53
C HIS A 41 -1.86 10.78 13.26
N GLU A 42 -2.59 11.65 12.57
CA GLU A 42 -3.99 11.38 12.20
C GLU A 42 -4.11 10.14 11.32
N LEU A 43 -3.22 9.94 10.34
CA LEU A 43 -3.22 8.72 9.54
C LEU A 43 -2.96 7.45 10.39
N SER A 44 -2.07 7.54 11.38
CA SER A 44 -1.85 6.44 12.33
C SER A 44 -3.12 6.12 13.13
N GLU A 45 -3.85 7.13 13.60
CA GLU A 45 -5.11 6.91 14.30
C GLU A 45 -6.23 6.38 13.39
N LYS A 46 -6.30 6.85 12.13
CA LYS A 46 -7.27 6.34 11.15
C LYS A 46 -7.05 4.89 10.79
N THR A 47 -5.79 4.48 10.60
CA THR A 47 -5.46 3.06 10.33
C THR A 47 -5.82 2.16 11.51
N LYS A 48 -5.58 2.59 12.76
CA LYS A 48 -6.01 1.87 13.97
C LYS A 48 -7.53 1.74 14.05
N GLN A 49 -8.25 2.84 13.83
CA GLN A 49 -9.72 2.86 13.87
C GLN A 49 -10.32 1.92 12.84
N HIS A 50 -9.77 1.93 11.62
CA HIS A 50 -10.23 1.07 10.53
C HIS A 50 -10.04 -0.40 10.87
N GLU A 51 -8.84 -0.83 11.28
CA GLU A 51 -8.63 -2.23 11.67
C GLU A 51 -9.47 -2.64 12.88
N ALA A 52 -9.61 -1.77 13.89
CA ALA A 52 -10.45 -2.04 15.06
C ALA A 52 -11.91 -2.32 14.69
N GLN A 53 -12.44 -1.64 13.66
CA GLN A 53 -13.79 -1.89 13.16
C GLN A 53 -13.94 -3.31 12.59
N PHE A 54 -12.94 -3.80 11.84
CA PHE A 54 -12.97 -5.18 11.31
C PHE A 54 -12.97 -6.23 12.42
N TYR A 55 -12.13 -6.08 13.45
CA TYR A 55 -12.09 -7.01 14.57
C TYR A 55 -13.38 -7.00 15.42
N ASN A 56 -13.94 -5.81 15.65
CA ASN A 56 -15.20 -5.67 16.39
C ASN A 56 -16.39 -6.33 15.65
N LEU A 57 -16.35 -6.38 14.31
CA LEU A 57 -17.36 -7.09 13.51
C LEU A 57 -17.18 -8.61 13.54
N GLY A 58 -15.94 -9.10 13.69
CA GLY A 58 -15.62 -10.52 13.74
C GLY A 58 -15.82 -11.18 15.10
N GLY A 59 -16.04 -10.41 16.17
CA GLY A 59 -16.14 -10.94 17.54
C GLY A 59 -14.81 -11.49 18.10
N GLU A 60 -13.70 -11.23 17.41
CA GLU A 60 -12.37 -11.65 17.84
C GLU A 60 -11.74 -10.63 18.80
N PRO A 61 -10.89 -11.08 19.74
CA PRO A 61 -10.17 -10.17 20.62
C PRO A 61 -9.23 -9.26 19.82
N LEU A 62 -9.23 -7.96 20.14
CA LEU A 62 -8.37 -6.98 19.45
C LEU A 62 -6.89 -7.37 19.59
N PRO A 63 -6.13 -7.38 18.47
CA PRO A 63 -4.68 -7.55 18.50
C PRO A 63 -3.99 -6.52 19.39
N LYS A 64 -2.84 -6.90 19.97
CA LYS A 64 -2.00 -5.97 20.74
C LYS A 64 -1.44 -4.81 19.92
N VAL A 65 -1.34 -4.99 18.60
CA VAL A 65 -0.84 -3.98 17.67
C VAL A 65 -1.87 -3.80 16.58
N LEU A 66 -2.42 -2.59 16.50
CA LEU A 66 -3.36 -2.16 15.47
C LEU A 66 -2.81 -0.96 14.73
N GLY A 67 -3.24 -0.83 13.49
CA GLY A 67 -2.88 0.18 12.52
C GLY A 67 -1.40 0.22 12.21
N VAL A 68 -1.00 1.35 11.61
CA VAL A 68 0.39 1.63 11.30
C VAL A 68 0.91 2.69 12.26
N SER A 69 2.03 2.42 12.94
CA SER A 69 2.65 3.40 13.82
C SER A 69 3.11 4.65 13.05
N ILE A 70 3.17 5.81 13.73
CA ILE A 70 3.68 7.08 13.17
C ILE A 70 5.06 6.90 12.53
N ALA A 71 5.95 6.18 13.22
CA ALA A 71 7.29 5.89 12.73
C ALA A 71 7.25 4.98 11.49
N GLY A 72 6.35 3.99 11.46
CA GLY A 72 6.11 3.14 10.30
C GLY A 72 5.66 3.94 9.09
N ILE A 73 4.63 4.78 9.25
CA ILE A 73 4.12 5.66 8.18
C ILE A 73 5.25 6.57 7.67
N SER A 74 6.01 7.19 8.58
CA SER A 74 7.12 8.07 8.21
C SER A 74 8.21 7.33 7.40
N ARG A 75 8.56 6.09 7.77
CA ARG A 75 9.51 5.29 6.98
C ARG A 75 8.98 4.98 5.59
N ILE A 76 7.70 4.63 5.49
CA ILE A 76 7.03 4.30 4.23
C ILE A 76 6.98 5.53 3.32
N GLU A 77 6.54 6.68 3.83
CA GLU A 77 6.45 7.92 3.05
C GLU A 77 7.80 8.41 2.54
N ASN A 78 8.88 8.11 3.26
CA ASN A 78 10.25 8.41 2.84
C ASN A 78 10.90 7.30 1.99
N GLY A 79 10.20 6.19 1.74
CA GLY A 79 10.69 5.08 0.92
C GLY A 79 11.71 4.17 1.61
N TYR A 80 11.82 4.20 2.94
CA TYR A 80 12.73 3.37 3.73
C TYR A 80 12.11 2.03 4.17
N TYR A 81 11.10 1.54 3.46
CA TYR A 81 10.39 0.31 3.80
C TYR A 81 10.64 -0.76 2.72
N ASN A 82 11.55 -1.70 3.00
CA ASN A 82 12.14 -2.58 2.00
C ASN A 82 11.14 -3.49 1.25
N LYS A 83 10.00 -3.83 1.86
CA LYS A 83 8.97 -4.67 1.23
C LYS A 83 7.61 -4.49 1.92
N PRO A 84 6.76 -3.54 1.48
CA PRO A 84 5.42 -3.40 2.03
C PRO A 84 4.64 -4.70 1.81
N ALA A 85 4.07 -5.24 2.89
CA ALA A 85 3.13 -6.34 2.80
C ALA A 85 1.88 -5.89 2.02
N PRO A 86 1.27 -6.74 1.19
CA PRO A 86 0.04 -6.39 0.48
C PRO A 86 -1.06 -5.86 1.41
N ASP A 87 -1.22 -6.46 2.59
CA ASP A 87 -2.23 -6.06 3.59
C ASP A 87 -2.02 -4.62 4.07
N LEU A 88 -0.76 -4.19 4.22
CA LEU A 88 -0.42 -2.82 4.58
C LEU A 88 -0.80 -1.84 3.47
N LEU A 89 -0.60 -2.21 2.21
CA LEU A 89 -0.99 -1.38 1.07
C LEU A 89 -2.50 -1.29 0.94
N TRP A 90 -3.22 -2.41 1.15
CA TRP A 90 -4.68 -2.43 1.22
C TRP A 90 -5.21 -1.50 2.30
N LEU A 91 -4.67 -1.59 3.52
CA LEU A 91 -5.05 -0.71 4.62
C LEU A 91 -4.90 0.77 4.26
N PHE A 92 -3.83 1.16 3.57
CA PHE A 92 -3.69 2.54 3.10
C PHE A 92 -4.69 2.92 2.01
N LEU A 93 -5.00 2.02 1.08
CA LEU A 93 -6.02 2.27 0.05
C LEU A 93 -7.40 2.45 0.68
N ASP A 94 -7.77 1.62 1.63
CA ASP A 94 -9.09 1.68 2.29
C ASP A 94 -9.21 2.93 3.17
N VAL A 95 -8.13 3.34 3.83
CA VAL A 95 -8.15 4.53 4.71
C VAL A 95 -8.03 5.84 3.94
N LEU A 96 -7.20 5.90 2.90
CA LEU A 96 -6.96 7.14 2.14
C LEU A 96 -7.93 7.31 0.97
N GLU A 97 -8.56 6.23 0.52
CA GLU A 97 -9.38 6.09 -0.70
C GLU A 97 -8.87 6.99 -1.83
N PRO A 98 -7.62 6.80 -2.29
CA PRO A 98 -7.03 7.74 -3.21
C PRO A 98 -7.68 7.65 -4.59
N VAL A 99 -7.87 8.80 -5.22
CA VAL A 99 -8.44 8.89 -6.58
C VAL A 99 -7.31 9.06 -7.60
N HIS A 100 -7.30 8.21 -8.62
CA HIS A 100 -6.36 8.29 -9.72
C HIS A 100 -6.56 9.62 -10.47
N PRO A 101 -5.50 10.44 -10.61
CA PRO A 101 -5.65 11.82 -11.06
C PRO A 101 -6.15 11.95 -12.49
N VAL A 102 -5.78 11.00 -13.36
CA VAL A 102 -6.17 10.96 -14.79
C VAL A 102 -7.52 10.26 -14.96
N GLU A 103 -7.58 8.97 -14.63
CA GLU A 103 -8.76 8.11 -14.83
C GLU A 103 -9.97 8.39 -13.90
N LYS A 104 -9.81 9.23 -12.87
CA LYS A 104 -10.89 9.60 -11.91
C LYS A 104 -11.58 8.41 -11.21
N ARG A 105 -10.93 7.24 -11.18
CA ARG A 105 -11.34 6.07 -10.39
C ARG A 105 -10.52 5.96 -9.10
N LEU A 106 -10.94 5.09 -8.18
CA LEU A 106 -10.11 4.73 -7.04
C LEU A 106 -8.82 4.04 -7.51
N VAL A 107 -7.72 4.37 -6.85
CA VAL A 107 -6.43 3.69 -6.99
C VAL A 107 -6.58 2.28 -6.42
N THR A 108 -6.02 1.32 -7.13
CA THR A 108 -6.06 -0.11 -6.80
C THR A 108 -4.70 -0.58 -6.31
N LEU A 109 -4.64 -1.79 -5.74
CA LEU A 109 -3.38 -2.42 -5.39
C LEU A 109 -2.47 -2.61 -6.63
N GLU A 110 -3.05 -2.92 -7.80
CA GLU A 110 -2.34 -3.06 -9.07
C GLU A 110 -1.59 -1.77 -9.44
N ASP A 111 -2.21 -0.61 -9.27
CA ASP A 111 -1.56 0.69 -9.51
C ASP A 111 -0.38 0.93 -8.54
N LEU A 112 -0.54 0.60 -7.26
CA LEU A 112 0.52 0.73 -6.26
C LEU A 112 1.71 -0.17 -6.56
N LEU A 113 1.44 -1.42 -6.95
CA LEU A 113 2.49 -2.35 -7.34
C LEU A 113 3.19 -1.87 -8.60
N LEU A 114 2.47 -1.35 -9.59
CA LEU A 114 3.08 -0.79 -10.80
C LEU A 114 3.99 0.41 -10.50
N ILE A 115 3.63 1.25 -9.53
CA ILE A 115 4.47 2.38 -9.07
C ILE A 115 5.71 1.89 -8.32
N GLY A 116 5.53 0.90 -7.45
CA GLY A 116 6.56 0.44 -6.51
C GLY A 116 7.55 -0.56 -7.08
N THR A 117 7.23 -1.20 -8.20
CA THR A 117 7.99 -2.34 -8.73
C THR A 117 8.45 -2.14 -10.16
N GLU A 118 9.54 -2.84 -10.49
CA GLU A 118 10.01 -2.99 -11.86
C GLU A 118 9.90 -4.46 -12.28
N PHE A 119 9.76 -4.70 -13.59
CA PHE A 119 9.80 -6.05 -14.13
C PHE A 119 11.19 -6.64 -13.89
N TRP A 120 11.26 -7.72 -13.11
CA TRP A 120 12.51 -8.43 -12.87
C TRP A 120 12.61 -9.58 -13.88
N ASN A 121 13.60 -9.51 -14.78
CA ASN A 121 13.91 -10.58 -15.72
C ASN A 121 15.12 -11.39 -15.20
N PRO A 122 14.91 -12.61 -14.69
CA PRO A 122 16.02 -13.44 -14.18
C PRO A 122 17.04 -13.83 -15.24
N ASN A 123 16.74 -13.69 -16.54
CA ASN A 123 17.62 -14.09 -17.64
C ASN A 123 18.53 -12.96 -18.16
N VAL A 124 18.49 -11.77 -17.55
CA VAL A 124 19.30 -10.61 -17.97
C VAL A 124 20.47 -10.34 -17.00
N GLU A 125 20.48 -11.02 -15.84
CA GLU A 125 21.55 -10.91 -14.83
C GLU A 125 22.20 -12.29 -14.54
N ALA A 126 22.60 -13.01 -15.59
CA ALA A 126 23.42 -14.23 -15.50
C ALA A 126 24.72 -14.07 -16.32
#